data_AF-A0A7J9Y2H7-F1
#
_entry.id   AF-A0A7J9Y2H7-F1
#
_cell.length_a   1.000
_cell.length_b   1.000
_cell.length_c   1.000
_cell.angle_alpha   90.00
_cell.angle_beta   90.00
_cell.angle_gamma   90.00
#
_symmetry.space_group_name_H-M   'P 1'
#
loop_
_entity.id
_entity.type
_entity.pdbx_description
1 polymer ?
#
loop_
_entity_poly.entity_id
_entity_poly.type
_entity_poly.pdbx_seq_one_letter_code
_entity_poly.pdbx_strand_id
1 'polypeptide(L)'
;MVVTSAPRQAHRAAGQVHLSAGVVRTELDRLGMHHVADVQATEHRMLEALAAGERTAFAAAAAERLLRGHEARPPKERRAYPCAWRAMLDAVWSGLAGDPGAFREVSRLIAEFYLSPYHHDNGADGPDDATDDAVAATLYAAQCHLHGCVDFAMWSAACGYDAAAAVASADLSWSHRRPAELDPHTWQLAHPALQAELERQLEDLELLAEQGGMLAADAQADRAAAVERLRAQPVGSSMVR
;
A
#
# COMPACT_ATOMS: atom_id res chain seq x y z
N MET A 1 21.02 -55.08 -8.28
CA MET A 1 20.90 -53.74 -7.67
C MET A 1 19.66 -53.10 -8.31
N VAL A 2 18.51 -53.15 -7.63
CA VAL A 2 17.22 -52.71 -8.18
C VAL A 2 16.87 -51.38 -7.52
N VAL A 3 16.81 -50.31 -8.31
CA VAL A 3 16.37 -48.98 -7.87
C VAL A 3 14.88 -48.88 -8.17
N THR A 4 14.05 -49.02 -7.14
CA THR A 4 12.60 -48.75 -7.20
C THR A 4 12.36 -47.27 -7.02
N SER A 5 12.00 -46.59 -8.11
CA SER A 5 11.48 -45.23 -8.15
C SER A 5 10.01 -45.22 -7.68
N ALA A 6 9.68 -44.35 -6.74
CA ALA A 6 8.30 -44.05 -6.36
C ALA A 6 7.92 -42.65 -6.86
N PRO A 7 6.91 -42.52 -7.74
CA PRO A 7 6.25 -41.26 -7.98
C PRO A 7 4.79 -41.32 -7.50
N ARG A 8 4.34 -40.29 -6.74
CA ARG A 8 2.95 -39.75 -6.63
C ARG A 8 2.64 -39.23 -5.22
N GLN A 9 3.12 -38.03 -4.89
CA GLN A 9 2.54 -37.22 -3.81
C GLN A 9 2.22 -35.77 -4.22
N ALA A 10 2.65 -35.30 -5.40
CA ALA A 10 2.51 -33.89 -5.80
C ALA A 10 1.08 -33.44 -6.19
N HIS A 11 0.15 -34.34 -6.51
CA HIS A 11 -1.18 -33.94 -7.01
C HIS A 11 -2.25 -33.69 -5.93
N ARG A 12 -2.00 -33.99 -4.64
CA ARG A 12 -2.98 -33.73 -3.57
C ARG A 12 -2.91 -32.31 -2.98
N ALA A 13 -1.74 -31.65 -3.03
CA ALA A 13 -1.56 -30.33 -2.41
C ALA A 13 -2.29 -29.21 -3.17
N ALA A 14 -2.31 -29.24 -4.51
CA ALA A 14 -2.92 -28.18 -5.32
C ALA A 14 -4.45 -28.10 -5.16
N GLY A 15 -5.14 -29.23 -4.97
CA GLY A 15 -6.59 -29.24 -4.77
C GLY A 15 -7.05 -28.70 -3.41
N GLN A 16 -6.18 -28.77 -2.40
CA GLN A 16 -6.53 -28.36 -1.02
C GLN A 16 -6.44 -26.84 -0.83
N VAL A 17 -5.51 -26.17 -1.53
CA VAL A 17 -5.36 -24.70 -1.49
C VAL A 17 -6.56 -24.00 -2.16
N HIS A 18 -7.05 -24.52 -3.29
CA HIS A 18 -8.19 -23.92 -3.99
C HIS A 18 -9.51 -24.02 -3.21
N LEU A 19 -9.74 -25.11 -2.48
CA LEU A 19 -10.94 -25.25 -1.65
C LEU A 19 -10.91 -24.28 -0.45
N SER A 20 -9.72 -24.03 0.12
CA SER A 20 -9.55 -23.09 1.24
C SER A 20 -9.86 -21.65 0.84
N ALA A 21 -9.40 -21.22 -0.34
CA ALA A 21 -9.62 -19.84 -0.80
C ALA A 21 -11.11 -19.52 -1.03
N GLY A 22 -11.87 -20.47 -1.59
CA GLY A 22 -13.31 -20.29 -1.80
C GLY A 22 -14.11 -20.20 -0.50
N VAL A 23 -13.71 -20.95 0.52
CA VAL A 23 -14.34 -20.90 1.86
C VAL A 23 -14.05 -19.55 2.53
N VAL A 24 -12.79 -19.12 2.57
CA VAL A 24 -12.39 -17.84 3.19
C VAL A 24 -13.12 -16.66 2.57
N ARG A 25 -13.18 -16.62 1.24
CA ARG A 25 -13.94 -15.59 0.51
C ARG A 25 -15.42 -15.59 0.88
N THR A 26 -16.07 -16.76 0.86
CA THR A 26 -17.50 -16.89 1.20
C THR A 26 -17.79 -16.44 2.64
N GLU A 27 -16.89 -16.73 3.58
CA GLU A 27 -17.04 -16.31 4.96
C GLU A 27 -16.85 -14.80 5.15
N LEU A 28 -15.86 -14.18 4.49
CA LEU A 28 -15.69 -12.73 4.49
C LEU A 28 -16.91 -12.02 3.86
N ASP A 29 -17.42 -12.54 2.74
CA ASP A 29 -18.63 -12.02 2.10
C ASP A 29 -19.84 -12.08 3.06
N ARG A 30 -19.98 -13.17 3.84
CA ARG A 30 -21.03 -13.30 4.87
C ARG A 30 -20.88 -12.25 5.98
N LEU A 31 -19.66 -11.82 6.28
CA LEU A 31 -19.36 -10.77 7.26
C LEU A 31 -19.48 -9.36 6.66
N GLY A 32 -19.72 -9.24 5.34
CA GLY A 32 -19.69 -7.95 4.65
C GLY A 32 -18.29 -7.35 4.56
N MET A 33 -17.25 -8.18 4.56
CA MET A 33 -15.84 -7.79 4.57
C MET A 33 -15.20 -8.01 3.20
N HIS A 34 -14.16 -7.23 2.91
CA HIS A 34 -13.41 -7.32 1.67
C HIS A 34 -12.41 -8.47 1.70
N HIS A 35 -12.37 -9.24 0.60
CA HIS A 35 -11.29 -10.18 0.33
C HIS A 35 -10.18 -9.49 -0.47
N VAL A 36 -8.95 -9.50 0.05
CA VAL A 36 -7.81 -8.73 -0.51
C VAL A 36 -7.58 -8.96 -2.00
N ALA A 37 -7.68 -10.20 -2.48
CA ALA A 37 -7.45 -10.49 -3.89
C ALA A 37 -8.52 -9.86 -4.82
N ASP A 38 -9.75 -9.68 -4.33
CA ASP A 38 -10.82 -9.05 -5.10
C ASP A 38 -10.66 -7.53 -5.12
N VAL A 39 -10.20 -6.96 -4.00
CA VAL A 39 -9.83 -5.54 -3.91
C VAL A 39 -8.68 -5.26 -4.86
N GLN A 40 -7.56 -5.99 -4.78
CA GLN A 40 -6.41 -5.82 -5.67
C GLN A 40 -6.77 -5.98 -7.15
N ALA A 41 -7.63 -6.94 -7.49
CA ALA A 41 -8.11 -7.09 -8.86
C ALA A 41 -8.95 -5.89 -9.31
N THR A 42 -9.71 -5.28 -8.40
CA THR A 42 -10.52 -4.08 -8.65
C THR A 42 -9.64 -2.84 -8.78
N GLU A 43 -8.69 -2.65 -7.87
CA GLU A 43 -7.68 -1.59 -7.91
C GLU A 43 -6.93 -1.60 -9.23
N HIS A 44 -6.43 -2.75 -9.64
CA HIS A 44 -5.72 -2.89 -10.91
C HIS A 44 -6.56 -2.43 -12.09
N ARG A 45 -7.82 -2.89 -12.20
CA ARG A 45 -8.73 -2.48 -13.28
C ARG A 45 -9.02 -0.99 -13.27
N MET A 46 -9.19 -0.39 -12.09
CA MET A 46 -9.43 1.06 -11.98
C MET A 46 -8.18 1.85 -12.37
N LEU A 47 -7.00 1.45 -11.87
CA LEU A 47 -5.73 2.09 -12.18
C LEU A 47 -5.36 2.01 -13.67
N GLU A 48 -5.72 0.92 -14.36
CA GLU A 48 -5.57 0.81 -15.82
C GLU A 48 -6.39 1.85 -16.59
N ALA A 49 -7.54 2.25 -16.06
CA ALA A 49 -8.40 3.27 -16.66
C ALA A 49 -7.99 4.70 -16.32
N LEU A 50 -7.24 4.91 -15.23
CA LEU A 50 -6.79 6.22 -14.77
C LEU A 50 -5.58 6.75 -15.55
N ALA A 51 -5.46 8.08 -15.65
CA ALA A 51 -4.29 8.75 -16.20
C ALA A 51 -3.06 8.58 -15.28
N ALA A 52 -1.86 8.82 -15.82
CA ALA A 52 -0.61 8.67 -15.05
C ALA A 52 -0.55 9.54 -13.79
N GLY A 53 -1.09 10.77 -13.86
CA GLY A 53 -1.18 11.67 -12.69
C GLY A 53 -2.09 11.13 -11.59
N GLU A 54 -3.23 10.54 -11.97
CA GLU A 54 -4.20 9.95 -11.02
C GLU A 54 -3.61 8.69 -10.35
N ARG A 55 -2.95 7.82 -11.12
CA ARG A 55 -2.19 6.67 -10.58
C ARG A 55 -1.12 7.11 -9.59
N THR A 56 -0.40 8.18 -9.91
CA THR A 56 0.63 8.76 -9.03
C THR A 56 0.01 9.34 -7.76
N ALA A 57 -1.15 9.98 -7.86
CA ALA A 57 -1.88 10.52 -6.71
C ALA A 57 -2.36 9.42 -5.77
N PHE A 58 -2.88 8.31 -6.31
CA PHE A 58 -3.21 7.11 -5.52
C PHE A 58 -1.98 6.56 -4.78
N ALA A 59 -0.87 6.37 -5.51
CA ALA A 59 0.37 5.87 -4.93
C ALA A 59 0.91 6.79 -3.82
N ALA A 60 0.84 8.11 -4.04
CA ALA A 60 1.28 9.12 -3.07
C ALA A 60 0.36 9.20 -1.84
N ALA A 61 -0.94 8.98 -1.98
CA ALA A 61 -1.89 8.94 -0.86
C ALA A 61 -1.57 7.79 0.11
N ALA A 62 -1.28 6.58 -0.41
CA ALA A 62 -0.84 5.46 0.40
C ALA A 62 0.47 5.77 1.16
N ALA A 63 1.47 6.31 0.47
CA ALA A 63 2.74 6.73 1.07
C ALA A 63 2.57 7.82 2.14
N GLU A 64 1.71 8.83 1.89
CA GLU A 64 1.44 9.94 2.80
C GLU A 64 0.86 9.45 4.13
N ARG A 65 -0.09 8.50 4.09
CA ARG A 65 -0.70 7.93 5.30
C ARG A 65 0.34 7.23 6.16
N LEU A 66 1.18 6.39 5.55
CA LEU A 66 2.24 5.67 6.26
C LEU A 66 3.24 6.64 6.89
N LEU A 67 3.73 7.60 6.10
CA LEU A 67 4.73 8.56 6.56
C LEU A 67 4.21 9.45 7.69
N ARG A 68 2.96 9.92 7.61
CA ARG A 68 2.29 10.63 8.72
C ARG A 68 2.21 9.78 9.97
N GLY A 69 1.97 8.48 9.83
CA GLY A 69 1.98 7.52 10.93
C GLY A 69 3.32 7.51 11.68
N HIS A 70 4.45 7.62 10.97
CA HIS A 70 5.78 7.76 11.59
C HIS A 70 5.98 9.12 12.25
N GLU A 71 5.56 10.20 11.60
CA GLU A 71 5.71 11.56 12.10
C GLU A 71 4.87 11.83 13.35
N ALA A 72 3.70 11.22 13.45
CA ALA A 72 2.80 11.34 14.60
C ALA A 72 3.32 10.64 15.86
N ARG A 73 4.34 9.78 15.77
CA ARG A 73 4.91 9.08 16.93
C ARG A 73 5.58 10.04 17.91
N PRO A 74 5.60 9.70 19.22
CA PRO A 74 6.38 10.43 20.21
C PRO A 74 7.87 10.56 19.78
N PRO A 75 8.58 11.64 20.14
CA PRO A 75 9.95 11.88 19.68
C PRO A 75 10.94 10.72 19.92
N LYS A 76 10.74 9.94 20.98
CA LYS A 76 11.57 8.76 21.32
C LYS A 76 11.32 7.53 20.43
N GLU A 77 10.17 7.47 19.77
CA GLU A 77 9.73 6.37 18.89
C GLU A 77 9.75 6.78 17.42
N ARG A 78 9.93 8.08 17.14
CA ARG A 78 10.06 8.62 15.81
C ARG A 78 11.43 8.27 15.24
N ARG A 79 11.42 7.41 14.22
CA ARG A 79 12.62 7.04 13.48
C ARG A 79 12.98 8.15 12.51
N ALA A 80 14.24 8.62 12.55
CA ALA A 80 14.69 9.70 11.68
C ALA A 80 14.68 9.30 10.20
N TYR A 81 15.02 8.05 9.89
CA TYR A 81 15.18 7.58 8.52
C TYR A 81 13.86 7.63 7.70
N PRO A 82 12.75 6.98 8.09
CA PRO A 82 11.48 7.13 7.37
C PRO A 82 11.04 8.60 7.24
N CYS A 83 11.15 9.40 8.31
CA CYS A 83 10.78 10.83 8.27
C CYS A 83 11.60 11.65 7.28
N ALA A 84 12.83 11.26 6.95
CA ALA A 84 13.65 11.95 5.95
C ALA A 84 13.07 11.84 4.52
N TRP A 85 12.25 10.82 4.25
CA TRP A 85 11.60 10.62 2.94
C TRP A 85 10.46 11.61 2.66
N ARG A 86 10.09 12.43 3.65
CA ARG A 86 9.13 13.54 3.48
C ARG A 86 9.48 14.45 2.31
N ALA A 87 10.76 14.77 2.13
CA ALA A 87 11.20 15.63 1.02
C ALA A 87 10.89 15.01 -0.36
N MET A 88 11.04 13.69 -0.50
CA MET A 88 10.72 12.99 -1.76
C MET A 88 9.20 12.99 -2.01
N LEU A 89 8.40 12.68 -0.99
CA LEU A 89 6.95 12.68 -1.13
C LEU A 89 6.39 14.09 -1.41
N ASP A 90 6.95 15.13 -0.78
CA ASP A 90 6.60 16.53 -1.05
C ASP A 90 6.91 16.95 -2.50
N ALA A 91 8.03 16.46 -3.06
CA ALA A 91 8.36 16.70 -4.47
C ALA A 91 7.35 16.01 -5.41
N VAL A 92 6.93 14.77 -5.09
CA VAL A 92 5.86 14.07 -5.84
C VAL A 92 4.55 14.86 -5.79
N TRP A 93 4.11 15.31 -4.61
CA TRP A 93 2.92 16.14 -4.46
C TRP A 93 3.03 17.47 -5.20
N SER A 94 4.21 18.10 -5.21
CA SER A 94 4.45 19.33 -5.97
C SER A 94 4.31 19.09 -7.48
N GLY A 95 4.83 17.96 -7.98
CA GLY A 95 4.64 17.55 -9.37
C GLY A 95 3.18 17.25 -9.71
N LEU A 96 2.45 16.61 -8.80
CA LEU A 96 1.01 16.42 -8.88
C LEU A 96 0.23 17.74 -8.81
N ALA A 97 0.76 18.78 -8.19
CA ALA A 97 0.19 20.13 -8.21
C ALA A 97 0.61 20.94 -9.44
N GLY A 98 1.44 20.40 -10.35
CA GLY A 98 1.83 21.03 -11.61
C GLY A 98 3.16 21.80 -11.59
N ASP A 99 4.00 21.61 -10.57
CA ASP A 99 5.35 22.19 -10.56
C ASP A 99 6.23 21.57 -11.68
N PRO A 100 6.70 22.35 -12.67
CA PRO A 100 7.56 21.84 -13.73
C PRO A 100 8.95 21.39 -13.25
N GLY A 101 9.39 21.80 -12.06
CA GLY A 101 10.67 21.38 -11.46
C GLY A 101 10.63 20.00 -10.80
N ALA A 102 9.44 19.50 -10.45
CA ALA A 102 9.26 18.31 -9.65
C ALA A 102 9.88 17.06 -10.27
N PHE A 103 9.76 16.85 -11.58
CA PHE A 103 10.36 15.70 -12.25
C PHE A 103 11.87 15.60 -12.01
N ARG A 104 12.58 16.74 -12.12
CA ARG A 104 14.03 16.81 -11.89
C ARG A 104 14.36 16.53 -10.44
N GLU A 105 13.57 17.09 -9.52
CA GLU A 105 13.80 16.94 -8.08
C GLU A 105 13.57 15.50 -7.62
N VAL A 106 12.47 14.87 -8.04
CA VAL A 106 12.18 13.46 -7.77
C VAL A 106 13.29 12.57 -8.33
N SER A 107 13.73 12.82 -9.57
CA SER A 107 14.83 12.07 -10.20
C SER A 107 16.14 12.19 -9.41
N ARG A 108 16.47 13.40 -8.94
CA ARG A 108 17.66 13.67 -8.12
C ARG A 108 17.61 12.90 -6.80
N LEU A 109 16.48 12.97 -6.09
CA LEU A 109 16.31 12.30 -4.79
C LEU A 109 16.38 10.78 -4.92
N ILE A 110 15.80 10.20 -5.98
CA ILE A 110 15.94 8.76 -6.27
C ILE A 110 17.40 8.39 -6.56
N ALA A 111 18.11 9.17 -7.37
CA ALA A 111 19.52 8.93 -7.66
C ALA A 111 20.39 9.01 -6.38
N GLU A 112 20.12 9.97 -5.50
CA GLU A 112 20.79 10.09 -4.20
C GLU A 112 20.52 8.88 -3.32
N PHE A 113 19.29 8.37 -3.27
CA PHE A 113 18.98 7.14 -2.57
C PHE A 113 19.78 5.94 -3.12
N TYR A 114 19.78 5.74 -4.44
CA TYR A 114 20.51 4.63 -5.06
C TYR A 114 22.03 4.68 -4.86
N LEU A 115 22.59 5.87 -4.70
CA LEU A 115 24.01 6.08 -4.40
C LEU A 115 24.31 6.09 -2.90
N SER A 116 23.28 6.07 -2.05
CA SER A 116 23.44 6.13 -0.60
C SER A 116 23.82 4.76 -0.01
N PRO A 117 24.43 4.73 1.19
CA PRO A 117 24.68 3.48 1.89
C PRO A 117 23.41 2.69 2.25
N TYR A 118 22.23 3.31 2.22
CA TYR A 118 20.96 2.64 2.52
C TYR A 118 20.47 1.75 1.38
N HIS A 119 20.97 1.96 0.15
CA HIS A 119 20.71 1.11 -0.99
C HIS A 119 21.86 0.12 -1.17
N HIS A 120 21.83 -0.98 -0.42
CA HIS A 120 22.87 -2.00 -0.44
C HIS A 120 22.32 -3.42 -0.59
N ASP A 121 23.14 -4.32 -1.12
CA ASP A 121 22.83 -5.75 -1.23
C ASP A 121 23.18 -6.54 0.06
N ASN A 122 23.54 -5.86 1.15
CA ASN A 122 24.07 -6.49 2.38
C ASN A 122 23.02 -7.25 3.22
N GLY A 123 21.86 -7.56 2.65
CA GLY A 123 20.78 -8.27 3.33
C GLY A 123 20.00 -7.40 4.34
N ALA A 124 19.12 -8.07 5.10
CA ALA A 124 18.19 -7.43 6.03
C ALA A 124 18.84 -6.84 7.31
N ASP A 125 20.14 -7.05 7.54
CA ASP A 125 20.87 -6.59 8.73
C ASP A 125 21.58 -5.23 8.51
N GLY A 126 21.16 -4.48 7.50
CA GLY A 126 21.68 -3.16 7.18
C GLY A 126 21.33 -2.07 8.20
N PRO A 127 22.10 -0.97 8.27
CA PRO A 127 21.75 0.18 9.10
C PRO A 127 20.43 0.80 8.64
N ASP A 128 19.46 0.87 9.55
CA ASP A 128 18.14 1.52 9.42
C ASP A 128 17.24 1.01 8.28
N ASP A 129 16.31 0.11 8.64
CA ASP A 129 15.30 -0.58 7.82
C ASP A 129 14.87 0.13 6.51
N ALA A 130 15.62 -0.10 5.43
CA ALA A 130 15.13 0.15 4.07
C ALA A 130 13.88 -0.69 3.71
N THR A 131 13.54 -1.66 4.55
CA THR A 131 12.32 -2.48 4.47
C THR A 131 11.10 -1.82 5.14
N ASP A 132 11.22 -0.58 5.62
CA ASP A 132 10.10 0.15 6.22
C ASP A 132 9.03 0.47 5.14
N ASP A 133 7.78 0.11 5.39
CA ASP A 133 6.69 0.24 4.43
C ASP A 133 6.48 1.70 3.96
N ALA A 134 6.71 2.69 4.84
CA ALA A 134 6.56 4.10 4.47
C ALA A 134 7.63 4.53 3.45
N VAL A 135 8.86 4.00 3.61
CA VAL A 135 9.98 4.24 2.71
C VAL A 135 9.71 3.59 1.35
N ALA A 136 9.34 2.31 1.35
CA ALA A 136 9.02 1.57 0.13
C ALA A 136 7.86 2.21 -0.64
N ALA A 137 6.76 2.54 0.03
CA ALA A 137 5.62 3.23 -0.58
C ALA A 137 6.02 4.58 -1.19
N THR A 138 6.85 5.37 -0.50
CA THR A 138 7.32 6.66 -1.03
C THR A 138 8.18 6.48 -2.28
N LEU A 139 9.07 5.49 -2.28
CA LEU A 139 9.86 5.15 -3.46
C LEU A 139 8.96 4.72 -4.63
N TYR A 140 7.98 3.87 -4.39
CA TYR A 140 7.03 3.44 -5.45
C TYR A 140 6.17 4.61 -5.95
N ALA A 141 5.71 5.51 -5.09
CA ALA A 141 5.02 6.72 -5.51
C ALA A 141 5.89 7.62 -6.39
N ALA A 142 7.17 7.77 -6.04
CA ALA A 142 8.14 8.52 -6.82
C ALA A 142 8.42 7.85 -8.19
N GLN A 143 8.55 6.53 -8.23
CA GLN A 143 8.69 5.78 -9.49
C GLN A 143 7.41 5.87 -10.34
N CYS A 144 6.23 5.83 -9.72
CA CYS A 144 4.96 6.07 -10.41
C CYS A 144 4.91 7.48 -10.99
N HIS A 145 5.42 8.50 -10.30
CA HIS A 145 5.51 9.86 -10.83
C HIS A 145 6.37 9.95 -12.10
N LEU A 146 7.51 9.25 -12.13
CA LEU A 146 8.43 9.29 -13.27
C LEU A 146 7.95 8.46 -14.47
N HIS A 147 7.25 7.35 -14.22
CA HIS A 147 6.94 6.35 -15.25
C HIS A 147 5.45 6.19 -15.56
N GLY A 148 4.57 6.57 -14.63
CA GLY A 148 3.13 6.44 -14.76
C GLY A 148 2.60 5.00 -14.73
N CYS A 149 3.40 4.00 -14.33
CA CYS A 149 3.01 2.58 -14.41
C CYS A 149 2.00 2.18 -13.32
N VAL A 150 1.07 1.29 -13.67
CA VAL A 150 0.09 0.71 -12.73
C VAL A 150 0.79 -0.08 -11.62
N ASP A 151 1.84 -0.83 -11.96
CA ASP A 151 2.56 -1.68 -11.00
C ASP A 151 3.12 -0.89 -9.81
N PHE A 152 3.69 0.29 -10.04
CA PHE A 152 4.21 1.12 -8.95
C PHE A 152 3.09 1.64 -8.03
N ALA A 153 1.92 1.96 -8.60
CA ALA A 153 0.76 2.34 -7.79
C ALA A 153 0.26 1.16 -6.94
N MET A 154 0.18 -0.04 -7.51
CA MET A 154 -0.18 -1.27 -6.80
C MET A 154 0.83 -1.62 -5.71
N TRP A 155 2.13 -1.49 -5.97
CA TRP A 155 3.17 -1.78 -4.97
C TRP A 155 3.17 -0.78 -3.82
N SER A 156 2.86 0.51 -4.07
CA SER A 156 2.67 1.48 -2.99
C SER A 156 1.46 1.13 -2.11
N ALA A 157 0.34 0.72 -2.71
CA ALA A 157 -0.84 0.26 -1.97
C ALA A 157 -0.57 -1.02 -1.16
N ALA A 158 0.22 -1.95 -1.72
CA ALA A 158 0.64 -3.16 -1.01
C ALA A 158 1.40 -2.84 0.28
N CYS A 159 2.29 -1.84 0.29
CA CYS A 159 2.95 -1.36 1.51
C CYS A 159 1.94 -0.87 2.57
N GLY A 160 0.85 -0.21 2.14
CA GLY A 160 -0.24 0.18 3.02
C GLY A 160 -0.91 -1.03 3.68
N TYR A 161 -1.21 -2.06 2.89
CA TYR A 161 -1.78 -3.32 3.36
C TYR A 161 -0.82 -4.08 4.30
N ASP A 162 0.46 -4.16 3.97
CA ASP A 162 1.48 -4.83 4.77
C ASP A 162 1.67 -4.16 6.13
N ALA A 163 1.67 -2.82 6.18
CA ALA A 163 1.68 -2.07 7.43
C ALA A 163 0.42 -2.36 8.28
N ALA A 164 -0.76 -2.45 7.65
CA ALA A 164 -2.00 -2.83 8.33
C ALA A 164 -1.95 -4.29 8.83
N ALA A 165 -1.30 -5.19 8.09
CA ALA A 165 -1.07 -6.57 8.49
C ALA A 165 -0.11 -6.68 9.68
N ALA A 166 0.91 -5.82 9.75
CA ALA A 166 1.79 -5.72 10.91
C ALA A 166 1.03 -5.28 12.17
N VAL A 167 0.13 -4.30 12.04
CA VAL A 167 -0.78 -3.89 13.13
C VAL A 167 -1.68 -5.05 13.57
N ALA A 168 -2.30 -5.75 12.60
CA ALA A 168 -3.16 -6.90 12.89
C ALA A 168 -2.41 -8.04 13.60
N SER A 169 -1.16 -8.28 13.20
CA SER A 169 -0.31 -9.32 13.80
C SER A 169 0.13 -8.96 15.23
N ALA A 170 0.25 -7.67 15.54
CA ALA A 170 0.57 -7.19 16.87
C ALA A 170 -0.61 -7.28 17.86
N ASP A 171 -1.86 -7.34 17.38
CA ASP A 171 -3.03 -7.56 18.24
C ASP A 171 -3.19 -9.04 18.61
N LEU A 172 -2.44 -9.45 19.63
CA LEU A 172 -2.48 -10.82 20.17
C LEU A 172 -3.87 -11.22 20.68
N SER A 173 -4.70 -10.23 21.08
CA SER A 173 -6.03 -10.50 21.61
C SER A 173 -7.06 -10.82 20.53
N TRP A 174 -6.82 -10.41 19.27
CA TRP A 174 -7.74 -10.62 18.16
C TRP A 174 -8.06 -12.11 17.95
N SER A 175 -7.03 -12.96 18.00
CA SER A 175 -7.16 -14.41 17.82
C SER A 175 -8.10 -15.06 18.85
N HIS A 176 -8.13 -14.52 20.08
CA HIS A 176 -8.97 -15.03 21.17
C HIS A 176 -10.44 -14.62 21.06
N ARG A 177 -10.76 -13.60 20.25
CA ARG A 177 -12.13 -13.12 20.02
C ARG A 177 -12.83 -13.83 18.85
N ARG A 178 -12.14 -14.77 18.21
CA ARG A 178 -12.64 -15.49 17.03
C ARG A 178 -13.89 -16.31 17.35
N PRO A 179 -15.00 -16.12 16.62
CA PRO A 179 -16.14 -17.03 16.64
C PRO A 179 -15.74 -18.47 16.28
N ALA A 180 -16.28 -19.47 16.97
CA ALA A 180 -15.85 -20.87 16.82
C ALA A 180 -16.14 -21.44 15.42
N GLU A 181 -17.12 -20.86 14.72
CA GLU A 181 -17.56 -21.22 13.39
C GLU A 181 -16.74 -20.63 12.25
N LEU A 182 -15.82 -19.70 12.53
CA LEU A 182 -14.98 -19.06 11.51
C LEU A 182 -13.61 -19.72 11.42
N ASP A 183 -13.13 -19.90 10.19
CA ASP A 183 -11.77 -20.33 9.94
C ASP A 183 -10.75 -19.31 10.51
N PRO A 184 -9.63 -19.75 11.12
CA PRO A 184 -8.65 -18.83 11.71
C PRO A 184 -8.07 -17.85 10.68
N HIS A 185 -7.88 -18.27 9.44
CA HIS A 185 -7.35 -17.40 8.39
C HIS A 185 -8.38 -16.34 7.96
N THR A 186 -9.65 -16.73 7.77
CA THR A 186 -10.75 -15.76 7.55
C THR A 186 -10.77 -14.71 8.65
N TRP A 187 -10.70 -15.13 9.92
CA TRP A 187 -10.74 -14.20 11.05
C TRP A 187 -9.54 -13.26 11.09
N GLN A 188 -8.35 -13.74 10.72
CA GLN A 188 -7.17 -12.89 10.59
C GLN A 188 -7.39 -11.80 9.52
N LEU A 189 -7.93 -12.17 8.35
CA LEU A 189 -8.24 -11.22 7.28
C LEU A 189 -9.38 -10.25 7.62
N ALA A 190 -10.30 -10.66 8.50
CA ALA A 190 -11.37 -9.81 9.03
C ALA A 190 -10.88 -8.79 10.08
N HIS A 191 -9.58 -8.70 10.35
CA HIS A 191 -9.04 -7.74 11.32
C HIS A 191 -9.37 -6.30 10.89
N PRO A 192 -9.89 -5.43 11.79
CA PRO A 192 -10.34 -4.08 11.44
C PRO A 192 -9.27 -3.22 10.76
N ALA A 193 -8.00 -3.35 11.15
CA ALA A 193 -6.92 -2.60 10.51
C ALA A 193 -6.74 -2.94 9.02
N LEU A 194 -6.86 -4.22 8.65
CA LEU A 194 -6.77 -4.67 7.25
C LEU A 194 -7.95 -4.16 6.45
N GLN A 195 -9.16 -4.38 6.97
CA GLN A 195 -10.40 -3.99 6.29
C GLN A 195 -10.48 -2.47 6.08
N ALA A 196 -10.12 -1.69 7.10
CA ALA A 196 -10.09 -0.24 6.99
C ALA A 196 -9.05 0.26 5.96
N GLU A 197 -7.94 -0.46 5.74
CA GLU A 197 -6.99 -0.08 4.68
C GLU A 197 -7.52 -0.41 3.29
N LEU A 198 -8.12 -1.59 3.10
CA LEU A 198 -8.75 -1.96 1.83
C LEU A 198 -9.88 -0.99 1.44
N GLU A 199 -10.72 -0.61 2.41
CA GLU A 199 -11.78 0.39 2.21
C GLU A 199 -11.19 1.75 1.79
N ARG A 200 -10.16 2.24 2.48
CA ARG A 200 -9.50 3.51 2.11
C ARG A 200 -8.92 3.49 0.71
N GLN A 201 -8.29 2.38 0.30
CA GLN A 201 -7.71 2.26 -1.04
C GLN A 201 -8.80 2.30 -2.13
N LEU A 202 -9.96 1.66 -1.88
CA LEU A 202 -11.11 1.77 -2.79
C LEU A 202 -11.68 3.20 -2.82
N GLU A 203 -11.86 3.84 -1.66
CA GLU A 203 -12.34 5.23 -1.56
C GLU A 203 -11.42 6.22 -2.31
N ASP A 204 -10.09 6.04 -2.22
CA ASP A 204 -9.13 6.85 -2.96
C ASP A 204 -9.31 6.73 -4.47
N LEU A 205 -9.51 5.51 -4.96
CA LEU A 205 -9.71 5.24 -6.39
C LEU A 205 -11.05 5.77 -6.90
N GLU A 206 -12.12 5.62 -6.11
CA GLU A 206 -13.43 6.19 -6.43
C GLU A 206 -13.34 7.72 -6.51
N LEU A 207 -12.71 8.36 -5.53
CA LEU A 207 -12.50 9.80 -5.52
C LEU A 207 -11.71 10.29 -6.76
N LEU A 208 -10.68 9.54 -7.16
CA LEU A 208 -9.89 9.85 -8.35
C LEU A 208 -10.68 9.62 -9.66
N ALA A 209 -11.46 8.55 -9.74
CA ALA A 209 -12.28 8.25 -10.90
C ALA A 209 -13.41 9.28 -11.12
N GLU A 210 -14.06 9.73 -10.05
CA GLU A 210 -15.08 10.79 -10.09
C GLU A 210 -14.50 12.13 -10.56
N GLN A 211 -13.24 12.37 -10.23
CA GLN A 211 -12.49 13.57 -10.61
C GLN A 211 -11.84 13.47 -11.99
N GLY A 212 -12.14 12.41 -12.76
CA GLY A 212 -11.50 12.05 -14.02
C GLY A 212 -11.28 13.24 -14.95
N GLY A 213 -10.01 13.61 -15.12
CA GLY A 213 -9.58 14.73 -15.96
C GLY A 213 -9.29 16.04 -15.24
N MET A 214 -9.55 16.18 -13.94
CA MET A 214 -9.25 17.40 -13.18
C MET A 214 -7.74 17.59 -12.94
N LEU A 215 -6.97 16.48 -12.87
CA LEU A 215 -5.49 16.54 -12.90
C LEU A 215 -4.94 16.75 -14.31
N ALA A 216 -5.75 16.53 -15.35
CA ALA A 216 -5.40 16.76 -16.75
C ALA A 216 -5.85 18.14 -17.27
N ALA A 217 -6.74 18.82 -16.55
CA ALA A 217 -7.30 20.12 -16.94
C ALA A 217 -6.30 21.26 -16.73
N ASP A 218 -6.36 22.28 -17.59
CA ASP A 218 -5.49 23.48 -17.55
C ASP A 218 -5.71 24.36 -16.30
N ALA A 219 -6.69 24.04 -15.45
CA ALA A 219 -7.01 24.79 -14.25
C ALA A 219 -6.13 24.36 -13.06
N GLN A 220 -4.92 24.92 -13.01
CA GLN A 220 -3.93 24.72 -11.94
C GLN A 220 -4.50 24.82 -10.50
N ALA A 221 -5.49 25.68 -10.28
CA ALA A 221 -6.11 25.87 -8.97
C ALA A 221 -6.98 24.66 -8.53
N ASP A 222 -7.75 24.09 -9.45
CA ASP A 222 -8.61 22.94 -9.18
C ASP A 222 -7.74 21.69 -8.91
N ARG A 223 -6.66 21.56 -9.67
CA ARG A 223 -5.63 20.54 -9.48
C ARG A 223 -4.99 20.60 -8.09
N ALA A 224 -4.58 21.78 -7.62
CA ALA A 224 -4.00 21.95 -6.30
C ALA A 224 -5.00 21.62 -5.16
N ALA A 225 -6.27 22.01 -5.31
CA ALA A 225 -7.30 21.70 -4.33
C ALA A 225 -7.61 20.19 -4.25
N ALA A 226 -7.58 19.49 -5.39
CA ALA A 226 -7.74 18.04 -5.46
C ALA A 226 -6.59 17.30 -4.74
N VAL A 227 -5.36 17.73 -5.01
CA VAL A 227 -4.15 17.23 -4.37
C VAL A 227 -4.23 17.42 -2.85
N GLU A 228 -4.61 18.61 -2.39
CA GLU A 228 -4.71 18.86 -0.96
C GLU A 228 -5.80 18.02 -0.29
N ARG A 229 -6.93 17.76 -0.97
CA ARG A 229 -7.99 16.88 -0.45
C ARG A 229 -7.49 15.45 -0.25
N LEU A 230 -6.79 14.88 -1.23
CA LEU A 230 -6.20 13.55 -1.14
C LEU A 230 -5.14 13.50 -0.04
N ARG A 231 -4.27 14.50 -0.01
CA ARG A 231 -3.20 14.60 1.00
C ARG A 231 -3.77 14.77 2.41
N ALA A 232 -4.83 15.54 2.58
CA ALA A 232 -5.44 15.84 3.88
C ALA A 232 -6.34 14.72 4.41
N GLN A 233 -6.57 13.65 3.64
CA GLN A 233 -7.36 12.53 4.15
C GLN A 233 -6.79 12.06 5.50
N PRO A 234 -7.66 11.93 6.52
CA PRO A 234 -7.20 11.53 7.83
C PRO A 234 -6.58 10.14 7.75
N VAL A 235 -5.45 9.97 8.45
CA VAL A 235 -5.04 8.63 8.87
C VAL A 235 -6.19 8.18 9.77
N GLY A 236 -7.04 7.28 9.27
CA GLY A 236 -8.30 6.92 9.91
C GLY A 236 -8.07 6.80 11.41
N SER A 237 -8.78 7.63 12.19
CA SER A 237 -8.72 7.58 13.64
C SER A 237 -9.36 6.26 14.05
N SER A 238 -8.59 5.18 14.01
CA SER A 238 -9.07 3.86 14.33
C SER A 238 -9.57 3.91 15.76
N MET A 239 -10.86 3.67 15.86
CA MET A 239 -11.68 3.61 17.05
C MET A 239 -10.98 2.76 18.12
N VAL A 240 -10.35 3.43 19.08
CA VAL A 240 -10.28 2.92 20.45
C VAL A 240 -11.53 3.47 21.13
N ARG A 241 -12.59 2.66 21.16
CA ARG A 241 -13.70 2.80 22.10
C ARG A 241 -13.92 1.47 22.78
#